data_AF-A0A0Q9JER4-F1
#
_entry.id   AF-A0A0Q9JER4-F1
#
_cell.length_a   1.000
_cell.length_b   1.000
_cell.length_c   1.000
_cell.angle_alpha   90.00
_cell.angle_beta   90.00
_cell.angle_gamma   90.00
#
_symmetry.space_group_name_H-M   'P 1'
#
loop_
_entity.id
_entity.type
_entity.pdbx_description
1 polymer ?
#
loop_
_entity_poly.entity_id
_entity_poly.type
_entity_poly.pdbx_seq_one_letter_code
_entity_poly.pdbx_strand_id
1 'polypeptide(L)'
;MEIAFVGDVMLGRLVAEELRRRPPEYPWGDTLPLLRRADALVGNVEFVLADDGEPWPGKAFHFRADRRAVASLESAGFALVSVANNHVLDFGADAALESLATLAQHGIRFAGAGANAEEARRPAVIRRDDLTIAMIAFTDNEPDWEAGQESPGVHHVPIDPDDPRAVALLDIVARERDIVDLLIVSAHWGGNWGVEAPRSHRAFARELVDAGADVVFGHSPHIVRGVEVYRDRPILYGAGDFVDDYAVDPVERNDRSFLFMLRTEAAIPTELRLHPTEIVHFQARHAGRHASEIADAMTQRCLALGTRAVWDDDERCLVIRILPDSV
;
A
#
# COMPACT_ATOMS: atom_id res chain seq x y z
N MET A 1 -15.78 10.96 -4.73
CA MET A 1 -15.42 9.57 -4.39
C MET A 1 -14.38 9.60 -3.27
N GLU A 2 -14.48 8.71 -2.29
CA GLU A 2 -13.49 8.52 -1.21
C GLU A 2 -12.74 7.19 -1.44
N ILE A 3 -11.41 7.25 -1.58
CA ILE A 3 -10.53 6.07 -1.69
C ILE A 3 -9.75 5.94 -0.38
N ALA A 4 -9.84 4.80 0.28
CA ALA A 4 -9.03 4.50 1.45
C ALA A 4 -7.73 3.82 1.01
N PHE A 5 -6.61 4.26 1.58
CA PHE A 5 -5.31 3.59 1.51
C PHE A 5 -4.91 3.15 2.91
N VAL A 6 -4.42 1.94 3.02
CA VAL A 6 -3.81 1.38 4.22
C VAL A 6 -2.46 0.78 3.85
N GLY A 7 -1.48 0.88 4.74
CA GLY A 7 -0.12 0.40 4.46
C GLY A 7 0.00 -1.12 4.47
N ASP A 8 1.06 -1.63 5.08
CA ASP A 8 1.41 -3.05 5.00
C ASP A 8 0.39 -3.90 5.78
N VAL A 9 -0.17 -4.88 5.08
CA VAL A 9 -1.13 -5.85 5.60
C VAL A 9 -0.48 -7.21 5.60
N MET A 10 -0.09 -7.68 6.77
CA MET A 10 0.50 -9.00 7.01
C MET A 10 -0.48 -9.85 7.84
N LEU A 11 -1.26 -10.71 7.18
CA LEU A 11 -2.23 -11.60 7.85
C LEU A 11 -1.66 -12.99 8.19
N GLY A 12 -0.34 -13.17 8.04
CA GLY A 12 0.36 -14.41 8.33
C GLY A 12 0.65 -14.62 9.82
N ARG A 13 1.42 -15.67 10.13
CA ARG A 13 1.97 -15.95 11.47
C ARG A 13 0.92 -15.85 12.59
N LEU A 14 1.12 -14.99 13.59
CA LEU A 14 0.21 -14.90 14.75
C LEU A 14 -1.16 -14.31 14.35
N VAL A 15 -1.23 -13.46 13.33
CA VAL A 15 -2.50 -12.97 12.79
C VAL A 15 -3.28 -14.11 12.13
N ALA A 16 -2.59 -14.99 11.38
CA ALA A 16 -3.20 -16.19 10.81
C ALA A 16 -3.73 -17.12 11.90
N GLU A 17 -3.03 -17.26 13.03
CA GLU A 17 -3.50 -18.04 14.19
C GLU A 17 -4.79 -17.49 14.78
N GLU A 18 -4.90 -16.16 14.94
CA GLU A 18 -6.15 -15.52 15.37
C GLU A 18 -7.28 -15.76 14.36
N LEU A 19 -7.02 -15.62 13.06
CA LEU A 19 -8.00 -15.86 12.00
C LEU A 19 -8.51 -17.31 11.94
N ARG A 20 -7.81 -18.28 12.55
CA ARG A 20 -8.34 -19.65 12.69
C ARG A 20 -9.45 -19.76 13.74
N ARG A 21 -9.53 -18.81 14.67
CA ARG A 21 -10.36 -18.84 15.89
C ARG A 21 -11.33 -17.67 16.00
N ARG A 22 -11.12 -16.63 15.19
CA ARG A 22 -11.85 -15.36 15.19
C ARG A 22 -12.58 -15.18 13.85
N PRO A 23 -13.60 -14.31 13.80
CA PRO A 23 -14.23 -13.97 12.53
C PRO A 23 -13.25 -13.22 11.60
N PRO A 24 -13.48 -13.25 10.28
CA PRO A 24 -12.63 -12.57 9.30
C PRO A 24 -12.44 -11.07 9.56
N GLU A 25 -13.41 -10.42 10.20
CA GLU A 25 -13.35 -9.00 10.54
C GLU A 25 -12.33 -8.66 11.64
N TYR A 26 -11.84 -9.65 12.37
CA TYR A 26 -11.04 -9.45 13.58
C TYR A 26 -9.85 -8.49 13.40
N PRO A 27 -9.00 -8.63 12.36
CA PRO A 27 -7.82 -7.78 12.22
C PRO A 27 -8.12 -6.30 11.96
N TRP A 28 -9.36 -5.94 11.58
CA TRP A 28 -9.73 -4.57 11.25
C TRP A 28 -10.24 -3.76 12.45
N GLY A 29 -10.44 -4.42 13.59
CA GLY A 29 -10.79 -3.77 14.86
C GLY A 29 -11.95 -2.77 14.74
N ASP A 30 -11.78 -1.60 15.36
CA ASP A 30 -12.77 -0.52 15.30
C ASP A 30 -12.60 0.40 14.08
N THR A 31 -11.61 0.14 13.21
CA THR A 31 -11.43 0.88 11.94
C THR A 31 -12.32 0.36 10.82
N LEU A 32 -12.85 -0.85 10.95
CA LEU A 32 -13.68 -1.51 9.93
C LEU A 32 -14.85 -0.67 9.38
N PRO A 33 -15.64 0.06 10.21
CA PRO A 33 -16.70 0.91 9.68
C PRO A 33 -16.19 2.02 8.76
N LEU A 34 -14.99 2.55 9.04
CA LEU A 34 -14.36 3.59 8.22
C LEU A 34 -13.81 3.00 6.91
N LEU A 35 -13.20 1.82 6.96
CA LEU A 35 -12.75 1.09 5.76
C LEU A 35 -13.92 0.83 4.80
N ARG A 36 -15.04 0.31 5.32
CA ARG A 36 -16.24 -0.01 4.54
C ARG A 36 -16.99 1.20 3.98
N ARG A 37 -16.70 2.41 4.48
CA ARG A 37 -17.30 3.66 3.98
C ARG A 37 -16.67 4.09 2.65
N ALA A 38 -15.41 3.72 2.40
CA ALA A 38 -14.71 4.10 1.19
C ALA A 38 -15.32 3.41 -0.04
N ASP A 39 -15.30 4.12 -1.17
CA ASP A 39 -15.75 3.59 -2.45
C ASP A 39 -14.76 2.52 -2.97
N ALA A 40 -13.49 2.63 -2.61
CA ALA A 40 -12.46 1.62 -2.85
C ALA A 40 -11.43 1.63 -1.72
N LEU A 41 -11.00 0.43 -1.30
CA LEU A 41 -9.89 0.23 -0.37
C LEU A 41 -8.67 -0.32 -1.12
N VAL A 42 -7.52 0.34 -0.91
CA VAL A 42 -6.22 0.06 -1.51
C VAL A 42 -5.21 -0.27 -0.40
N GLY A 43 -4.34 -1.25 -0.61
CA GLY A 43 -3.22 -1.49 0.30
C GLY A 43 -2.17 -2.46 -0.23
N ASN A 44 -1.14 -2.72 0.57
CA ASN A 44 -0.08 -3.68 0.25
C ASN A 44 -0.34 -5.02 0.97
N VAL A 45 -0.53 -6.10 0.20
CA VAL A 45 -0.70 -7.45 0.73
C VAL A 45 0.69 -8.10 0.82
N GLU A 46 1.26 -8.09 2.01
CA GLU A 46 2.65 -8.48 2.27
C GLU A 46 2.73 -9.88 2.90
N PHE A 47 2.01 -10.83 2.29
CA PHE A 47 2.03 -12.24 2.66
C PHE A 47 1.49 -13.09 1.51
N VAL A 48 1.77 -14.40 1.57
CA VAL A 48 1.27 -15.38 0.60
C VAL A 48 -0.03 -16.00 1.10
N LEU A 49 -1.08 -15.99 0.28
CA LEU A 49 -2.31 -16.77 0.49
C LEU A 49 -2.13 -18.17 -0.12
N ALA A 50 -1.73 -19.12 0.71
CA ALA A 50 -1.52 -20.50 0.28
C ALA A 50 -1.77 -21.46 1.44
N ASP A 51 -2.32 -22.64 1.13
CA ASP A 51 -2.55 -23.68 2.15
C ASP A 51 -1.30 -24.56 2.36
N ASP A 52 -0.49 -24.71 1.32
CA ASP A 52 0.74 -25.50 1.28
C ASP A 52 1.92 -24.68 0.72
N GLY A 53 3.05 -25.33 0.42
CA GLY A 53 4.27 -24.70 -0.08
C GLY A 53 5.42 -24.77 0.92
N GLU A 54 6.64 -24.83 0.39
CA GLU A 54 7.87 -24.86 1.18
C GLU A 54 8.44 -23.44 1.32
N PRO A 55 8.91 -23.04 2.52
CA PRO A 55 9.52 -21.72 2.71
C PRO A 55 10.73 -21.53 1.79
N TRP A 56 10.84 -20.33 1.21
CA TRP A 56 11.97 -19.95 0.38
C TRP A 56 13.28 -20.05 1.17
N PRO A 57 14.31 -20.76 0.66
CA PRO A 57 15.50 -21.05 1.45
C PRO A 57 16.29 -19.78 1.77
N GLY A 58 16.85 -19.72 2.99
CA GLY A 58 17.78 -18.67 3.40
C GLY A 58 17.15 -17.34 3.83
N LYS A 59 15.82 -17.21 3.77
CA LYS A 59 15.12 -16.03 4.26
C LYS A 59 14.81 -16.12 5.76
N ALA A 60 14.94 -14.99 6.47
CA ALA A 60 14.76 -14.92 7.91
C ALA A 60 13.29 -15.02 8.36
N PHE A 61 12.38 -14.47 7.57
CA PHE A 61 10.95 -14.41 7.86
C PHE A 61 10.15 -14.82 6.63
N HIS A 62 9.09 -15.60 6.86
CA HIS A 62 8.16 -16.05 5.85
C HIS A 62 6.73 -15.77 6.30
N PHE A 63 5.95 -15.10 5.46
CA PHE A 63 4.58 -14.71 5.78
C PHE A 63 3.59 -15.44 4.89
N ARG A 64 2.86 -16.38 5.49
CA ARG A 64 1.75 -17.09 4.84
C ARG A 64 0.53 -17.11 5.74
N ALA A 65 -0.62 -16.93 5.10
CA ALA A 65 -1.92 -17.20 5.69
C ALA A 65 -2.63 -18.29 4.87
N ASP A 66 -3.40 -19.13 5.55
CA ASP A 66 -4.30 -20.10 4.90
C ASP A 66 -5.18 -19.34 3.87
N ARG A 67 -5.53 -19.92 2.72
CA ARG A 67 -6.27 -19.20 1.66
C ARG A 67 -7.58 -18.59 2.12
N ARG A 68 -8.24 -19.22 3.10
CA ARG A 68 -9.44 -18.68 3.76
C ARG A 68 -9.27 -17.28 4.36
N ALA A 69 -8.03 -16.84 4.62
CA ALA A 69 -7.74 -15.50 5.10
C ALA A 69 -8.10 -14.41 4.08
N VAL A 70 -8.31 -14.76 2.80
CA VAL A 70 -8.88 -13.84 1.79
C VAL A 70 -10.23 -13.27 2.25
N ALA A 71 -11.02 -14.03 3.02
CA ALA A 71 -12.28 -13.55 3.60
C ALA A 71 -12.07 -12.35 4.54
N SER A 72 -10.89 -12.23 5.16
CA SER A 72 -10.54 -11.05 5.96
C SER A 72 -10.43 -9.82 5.06
N LEU A 73 -9.71 -9.92 3.94
CA LEU A 73 -9.58 -8.85 2.95
C LEU A 73 -10.95 -8.47 2.34
N GLU A 74 -11.77 -9.46 1.99
CA GLU A 74 -13.15 -9.21 1.53
C GLU A 74 -13.98 -8.48 2.58
N SER A 75 -13.87 -8.87 3.86
CA SER A 75 -14.65 -8.26 4.92
C SER A 75 -14.32 -6.77 5.11
N ALA A 76 -13.09 -6.33 4.83
CA ALA A 76 -12.70 -4.92 4.83
C ALA A 76 -13.06 -4.17 3.55
N GLY A 77 -13.31 -4.89 2.44
CA GLY A 77 -13.68 -4.29 1.16
C GLY A 77 -12.49 -3.94 0.25
N PHE A 78 -11.36 -4.65 0.37
CA PHE A 78 -10.20 -4.44 -0.51
C PHE A 78 -10.60 -4.60 -1.98
N ALA A 79 -10.30 -3.57 -2.77
CA ALA A 79 -10.62 -3.52 -4.19
C ALA A 79 -9.37 -3.65 -5.07
N LEU A 80 -8.28 -3.01 -4.65
CA LEU A 80 -6.98 -3.00 -5.31
C LEU A 80 -5.89 -3.33 -4.29
N VAL A 81 -5.00 -4.26 -4.58
CA VAL A 81 -3.86 -4.58 -3.71
C VAL A 81 -2.54 -4.61 -4.46
N SER A 82 -1.52 -4.01 -3.88
CA SER A 82 -0.14 -4.24 -4.32
C SER A 82 0.31 -5.61 -3.82
N VAL A 83 0.95 -6.36 -4.70
CA VAL A 83 1.65 -7.61 -4.38
C VAL A 83 3.11 -7.57 -4.85
N ALA A 84 3.57 -6.43 -5.40
CA ALA A 84 5.00 -6.20 -5.61
C ALA A 84 5.63 -5.85 -4.26
N ASN A 85 6.13 -6.86 -3.57
CA ASN A 85 6.86 -6.70 -2.32
C ASN A 85 7.83 -7.85 -2.16
N ASN A 86 8.66 -7.73 -1.14
CA ASN A 86 9.61 -8.74 -0.76
C ASN A 86 8.98 -10.01 -0.19
N HIS A 87 7.66 -10.18 -0.02
CA HIS A 87 7.08 -11.37 0.63
C HIS A 87 6.20 -12.26 -0.27
N VAL A 88 5.95 -11.85 -1.51
CA VAL A 88 5.04 -12.55 -2.43
C VAL A 88 5.53 -13.93 -2.89
N LEU A 89 6.84 -14.20 -2.89
CA LEU A 89 7.43 -15.53 -3.21
C LEU A 89 7.98 -16.26 -1.98
N ASP A 90 7.58 -15.89 -0.76
CA ASP A 90 8.05 -16.54 0.46
C ASP A 90 7.86 -18.06 0.49
N PHE A 91 6.92 -18.59 -0.29
CA PHE A 91 6.66 -20.04 -0.41
C PHE A 91 6.81 -20.55 -1.85
N GLY A 92 7.61 -19.84 -2.65
CA GLY A 92 7.91 -20.16 -4.04
C GLY A 92 6.83 -19.72 -5.04
N ALA A 93 7.14 -19.91 -6.33
CA ALA A 93 6.32 -19.45 -7.44
C ALA A 93 4.92 -20.07 -7.47
N ASP A 94 4.79 -21.36 -7.15
CA ASP A 94 3.48 -22.05 -7.17
C ASP A 94 2.52 -21.46 -6.12
N ALA A 95 3.02 -21.21 -4.91
CA ALA A 95 2.23 -20.59 -3.83
C ALA A 95 1.91 -19.12 -4.15
N ALA A 96 2.84 -18.40 -4.79
CA ALA A 96 2.59 -17.04 -5.28
C ALA A 96 1.45 -17.03 -6.30
N LEU A 97 1.48 -17.90 -7.32
CA LEU A 97 0.43 -18.00 -8.32
C LEU A 97 -0.91 -18.43 -7.73
N GLU A 98 -0.91 -19.32 -6.74
CA GLU A 98 -2.11 -19.69 -6.00
C GLU A 98 -2.70 -18.49 -5.23
N SER A 99 -1.85 -17.69 -4.59
CA SER A 99 -2.24 -16.45 -3.91
C SER A 99 -2.90 -15.46 -4.88
N LEU A 100 -2.27 -15.21 -6.04
CA LEU A 100 -2.81 -14.34 -7.08
C LEU A 100 -4.16 -14.85 -7.62
N ALA A 101 -4.28 -16.16 -7.86
CA ALA A 101 -5.53 -16.79 -8.29
C ALA A 101 -6.63 -16.64 -7.24
N THR A 102 -6.30 -16.79 -5.95
CA THR A 102 -7.23 -16.62 -4.83
C THR A 102 -7.75 -15.19 -4.78
N LEU A 103 -6.87 -14.17 -4.87
CA LEU A 103 -7.29 -12.76 -4.92
C LEU A 103 -8.25 -12.50 -6.09
N ALA A 104 -7.91 -12.98 -7.29
CA ALA A 104 -8.74 -12.80 -8.48
C ALA A 104 -10.13 -13.46 -8.36
N GLN A 105 -10.21 -14.67 -7.79
CA GLN A 105 -11.47 -15.40 -7.59
C GLN A 105 -12.42 -14.67 -6.65
N HIS A 106 -11.87 -13.94 -5.67
CA HIS A 106 -12.61 -13.14 -4.70
C HIS A 106 -12.83 -11.68 -5.15
N GLY A 107 -12.54 -11.37 -6.43
CA GLY A 107 -12.80 -10.05 -7.01
C GLY A 107 -11.83 -8.95 -6.55
N ILE A 108 -10.77 -9.31 -5.83
CA ILE A 108 -9.71 -8.38 -5.41
C ILE A 108 -8.71 -8.26 -6.56
N ARG A 109 -8.59 -7.05 -7.12
CA ARG A 109 -7.65 -6.79 -8.21
C ARG A 109 -6.26 -6.53 -7.64
N PHE A 110 -5.22 -7.01 -8.32
CA PHE A 110 -3.85 -6.89 -7.85
C PHE A 110 -2.89 -6.48 -8.97
N ALA A 111 -1.79 -5.84 -8.59
CA ALA A 111 -0.71 -5.44 -9.50
C ALA A 111 0.66 -5.78 -8.89
N GLY A 112 1.67 -5.95 -9.75
CA GLY A 112 3.07 -6.01 -9.32
C GLY A 112 3.68 -7.42 -9.20
N ALA A 113 2.91 -8.47 -9.48
CA ALA A 113 3.40 -9.83 -9.64
C ALA A 113 2.53 -10.59 -10.65
N GLY A 114 3.08 -11.64 -11.26
CA GLY A 114 2.36 -12.43 -12.26
C GLY A 114 3.12 -13.68 -12.69
N ALA A 115 2.52 -14.45 -13.60
CA ALA A 115 3.14 -15.67 -14.15
C ALA A 115 4.33 -15.39 -15.08
N ASN A 116 4.50 -14.14 -15.49
CA ASN A 116 5.57 -13.65 -16.34
C ASN A 116 5.68 -12.11 -16.22
N ALA A 117 6.67 -11.54 -16.88
CA ALA A 117 6.96 -10.11 -16.89
C ALA A 117 5.80 -9.25 -17.43
N GLU A 118 5.02 -9.74 -18.41
CA GLU A 118 3.87 -9.00 -18.95
C GLU A 118 2.78 -8.87 -17.88
N GLU A 119 2.45 -9.98 -17.20
CA GLU A 119 1.46 -9.98 -16.13
C GLU A 119 1.92 -9.18 -14.92
N ALA A 120 3.18 -9.28 -14.51
CA ALA A 120 3.72 -8.54 -13.38
C ALA A 120 3.67 -7.01 -13.61
N ARG A 121 3.88 -6.56 -14.85
CA ARG A 121 3.81 -5.15 -15.27
C ARG A 121 2.39 -4.65 -15.52
N ARG A 122 1.41 -5.55 -15.60
CA ARG A 122 0.03 -5.20 -15.95
C ARG A 122 -0.64 -4.43 -14.81
N PRO A 123 -1.26 -3.27 -15.08
CA PRO A 123 -2.02 -2.55 -14.08
C PRO A 123 -3.24 -3.34 -13.61
N ALA A 124 -3.56 -3.21 -12.32
CA ALA A 124 -4.85 -3.59 -11.77
C ALA A 124 -5.88 -2.51 -12.09
N VAL A 125 -7.07 -2.87 -12.57
CA VAL A 125 -8.09 -1.89 -12.94
C VAL A 125 -9.42 -2.22 -12.29
N ILE A 126 -10.05 -1.21 -11.67
CA ILE A 126 -11.43 -1.25 -11.18
C ILE A 126 -12.25 -0.13 -11.82
N ARG A 127 -13.57 -0.31 -11.81
CA ARG A 127 -14.54 0.74 -12.14
C ARG A 127 -15.36 1.07 -10.91
N ARG A 128 -15.59 2.36 -10.68
CA ARG A 128 -16.47 2.91 -9.66
C ARG A 128 -17.31 3.99 -10.31
N ASP A 129 -18.61 3.74 -10.37
CA ASP A 129 -19.54 4.50 -11.20
C ASP A 129 -19.06 4.60 -12.66
N ASP A 130 -18.82 5.81 -13.16
CA ASP A 130 -18.29 6.11 -14.49
C ASP A 130 -16.77 6.26 -14.54
N LEU A 131 -16.08 6.16 -13.39
CA LEU A 131 -14.63 6.34 -13.28
C LEU A 131 -13.87 5.01 -13.38
N THR A 132 -12.77 5.04 -14.14
CA THR A 132 -11.78 3.96 -14.25
C THR A 132 -10.56 4.30 -13.40
N ILE A 133 -10.29 3.46 -12.41
CA ILE A 133 -9.15 3.60 -11.50
C ILE A 133 -8.17 2.47 -11.80
N ALA A 134 -6.91 2.81 -12.02
CA ALA A 134 -5.85 1.82 -12.20
C ALA A 134 -4.74 1.96 -11.16
N MET A 135 -4.07 0.84 -10.90
CA MET A 135 -2.89 0.79 -10.06
C MET A 135 -1.77 0.02 -10.76
N ILE A 136 -0.62 0.64 -10.87
CA ILE A 136 0.66 0.00 -11.21
C ILE A 136 1.38 -0.25 -9.89
N ALA A 137 2.02 -1.41 -9.73
CA ALA A 137 2.83 -1.69 -8.55
C ALA A 137 4.21 -2.22 -8.96
N PHE A 138 5.23 -1.85 -8.18
CA PHE A 138 6.61 -2.30 -8.36
C PHE A 138 7.34 -2.37 -7.01
N THR A 139 8.48 -3.05 -7.02
CA THR A 139 9.40 -3.09 -5.87
C THR A 139 10.85 -2.99 -6.29
N ASP A 140 11.71 -2.36 -5.49
CA ASP A 140 13.17 -2.41 -5.67
C ASP A 140 13.85 -3.51 -4.82
N ASN A 141 13.04 -4.33 -4.15
CA ASN A 141 13.48 -5.44 -3.31
C ASN A 141 13.53 -6.75 -4.11
N GLU A 142 14.24 -7.75 -3.56
CA GLU A 142 14.29 -9.13 -4.08
C GLU A 142 14.55 -9.23 -5.61
N PRO A 143 15.68 -8.72 -6.13
CA PRO A 143 15.98 -8.76 -7.57
C PRO A 143 16.00 -10.19 -8.16
N ASP A 144 16.32 -11.20 -7.34
CA ASP A 144 16.30 -12.61 -7.74
C ASP A 144 14.88 -13.14 -8.01
N TRP A 145 13.85 -12.37 -7.65
CA TRP A 145 12.44 -12.70 -7.88
C TRP A 145 11.83 -11.93 -9.05
N GLU A 146 12.61 -11.20 -9.84
CA GLU A 146 12.13 -10.50 -11.03
C GLU A 146 11.42 -11.47 -11.99
N ALA A 147 10.18 -11.13 -12.39
CA ALA A 147 9.42 -11.93 -13.33
C ALA A 147 10.12 -11.97 -14.70
N GLY A 148 10.29 -13.16 -15.25
CA GLY A 148 10.89 -13.39 -16.57
C GLY A 148 9.84 -13.53 -17.67
N GLN A 149 10.28 -13.78 -18.90
CA GLN A 149 9.34 -13.98 -20.03
C GLN A 149 8.41 -15.19 -19.82
N GLU A 150 8.91 -16.24 -19.18
CA GLU A 150 8.19 -17.48 -18.92
C GLU A 150 8.32 -17.95 -17.46
N SER A 151 8.76 -17.05 -16.56
CA SER A 151 8.92 -17.36 -15.13
C SER A 151 8.15 -16.38 -14.25
N PRO A 152 7.38 -16.89 -13.26
CA PRO A 152 6.67 -16.04 -12.32
C PRO A 152 7.60 -15.18 -11.48
N GLY A 153 7.09 -14.06 -11.01
CA GLY A 153 7.86 -13.17 -10.14
C GLY A 153 7.20 -11.80 -9.95
N VAL A 154 8.00 -10.87 -9.45
CA VAL A 154 7.60 -9.48 -9.18
C VAL A 154 8.00 -8.54 -10.31
N HIS A 155 7.30 -7.41 -10.38
CA HIS A 155 7.72 -6.25 -11.15
C HIS A 155 8.84 -5.53 -10.40
N HIS A 156 10.06 -6.05 -10.52
CA HIS A 156 11.24 -5.47 -9.91
C HIS A 156 11.73 -4.25 -10.71
N VAL A 157 11.89 -3.11 -10.04
CA VAL A 157 12.33 -1.84 -10.61
C VAL A 157 13.26 -1.13 -9.62
N PRO A 158 14.57 -1.04 -9.91
CA PRO A 158 15.49 -0.24 -9.11
C PRO A 158 15.12 1.25 -9.08
N ILE A 159 15.38 1.92 -7.96
CA ILE A 159 15.23 3.38 -7.83
C ILE A 159 16.45 4.09 -8.44
N ASP A 160 16.59 3.95 -9.76
CA ASP A 160 17.63 4.57 -10.58
C ASP A 160 17.02 5.00 -11.92
N PRO A 161 16.90 6.31 -12.21
CA PRO A 161 16.25 6.80 -13.42
C PRO A 161 16.96 6.40 -14.72
N ASP A 162 18.23 6.00 -14.65
CA ASP A 162 19.00 5.51 -15.80
C ASP A 162 18.82 4.00 -16.03
N ASP A 163 18.19 3.27 -15.09
CA ASP A 163 17.92 1.85 -15.25
C ASP A 163 16.79 1.62 -16.29
N PRO A 164 16.99 0.73 -17.29
CA PRO A 164 15.97 0.46 -18.30
C PRO A 164 14.60 0.05 -17.74
N ARG A 165 14.55 -0.57 -16.56
CA ARG A 165 13.30 -0.95 -15.88
C ARG A 165 12.58 0.26 -15.32
N ALA A 166 13.30 1.24 -14.77
CA ALA A 166 12.73 2.48 -14.29
C ALA A 166 12.18 3.33 -15.45
N VAL A 167 12.93 3.42 -16.55
CA VAL A 167 12.44 4.07 -17.79
C VAL A 167 11.17 3.38 -18.31
N ALA A 168 11.17 2.04 -18.38
CA ALA A 168 10.00 1.29 -18.80
C ALA A 168 8.78 1.49 -17.87
N LEU A 169 9.00 1.63 -16.55
CA LEU A 169 7.93 1.97 -15.61
C LEU A 169 7.34 3.35 -15.91
N LEU A 170 8.18 4.37 -16.14
CA LEU A 170 7.71 5.72 -16.50
C LEU A 170 6.90 5.71 -17.81
N ASP A 171 7.34 4.92 -18.80
CA ASP A 171 6.59 4.73 -20.06
C ASP A 171 5.23 4.05 -19.84
N ILE A 172 5.17 3.06 -18.94
CA ILE A 172 3.90 2.43 -18.56
C ILE A 172 3.00 3.47 -17.90
N VAL A 173 3.50 4.23 -16.92
CA VAL A 173 2.72 5.28 -16.24
C VAL A 173 2.14 6.27 -17.25
N ALA A 174 2.95 6.78 -18.18
CA ALA A 174 2.50 7.70 -19.21
C ALA A 174 1.41 7.12 -20.10
N ARG A 175 1.59 5.87 -20.57
CA ARG A 175 0.59 5.19 -21.42
C ARG A 175 -0.72 4.92 -20.69
N GLU A 176 -0.65 4.44 -19.45
CA GLU A 176 -1.86 4.11 -18.68
C GLU A 176 -2.64 5.38 -18.32
N ARG A 177 -1.95 6.50 -18.08
CA ARG A 177 -2.61 7.76 -17.77
C ARG A 177 -3.57 8.23 -18.87
N ASP A 178 -3.28 7.93 -20.13
CA ASP A 178 -4.13 8.32 -21.27
C ASP A 178 -5.47 7.55 -21.34
N ILE A 179 -5.62 6.45 -20.59
CA ILE A 179 -6.78 5.54 -20.69
C ILE A 179 -7.50 5.31 -19.36
N VAL A 180 -7.12 6.03 -18.30
CA VAL A 180 -7.75 5.95 -16.97
C VAL A 180 -8.05 7.32 -16.41
N ASP A 181 -9.01 7.39 -15.49
CA ASP A 181 -9.41 8.64 -14.84
C ASP A 181 -8.53 8.97 -13.63
N LEU A 182 -8.12 7.94 -12.88
CA LEU A 182 -7.21 8.04 -11.74
C LEU A 182 -6.15 6.93 -11.78
N LEU A 183 -4.87 7.31 -11.74
CA LEU A 183 -3.74 6.38 -11.75
C LEU A 183 -2.97 6.39 -10.42
N ILE A 184 -2.92 5.24 -9.76
CA ILE A 184 -2.13 4.99 -8.55
C ILE A 184 -0.83 4.28 -8.96
N VAL A 185 0.31 4.72 -8.42
CA VAL A 185 1.56 3.95 -8.48
C VAL A 185 1.94 3.51 -7.06
N SER A 186 1.85 2.21 -6.80
CA SER A 186 2.29 1.58 -5.55
C SER A 186 3.77 1.25 -5.59
N ALA A 187 4.53 1.71 -4.60
CA ALA A 187 5.99 1.56 -4.56
C ALA A 187 6.43 0.88 -3.26
N HIS A 188 6.81 -0.39 -3.34
CA HIS A 188 7.48 -1.09 -2.24
C HIS A 188 8.99 -0.87 -2.33
N TRP A 189 9.50 0.15 -1.64
CA TRP A 189 10.84 0.67 -1.91
C TRP A 189 11.77 0.84 -0.70
N GLY A 190 13.05 0.62 -0.94
CA GLY A 190 14.10 0.75 0.07
C GLY A 190 13.99 -0.31 1.16
N GLY A 191 14.65 -0.05 2.29
CA GLY A 191 14.63 -0.95 3.44
C GLY A 191 13.67 -0.51 4.54
N ASN A 192 13.51 -1.41 5.49
CA ASN A 192 12.73 -1.23 6.71
C ASN A 192 13.31 -0.06 7.55
N TRP A 193 12.42 0.65 8.24
CA TRP A 193 12.73 1.73 9.17
C TRP A 193 13.20 3.05 8.52
N GLY A 194 13.46 4.05 9.36
CA GLY A 194 13.89 5.39 8.92
C GLY A 194 12.74 6.32 8.56
N VAL A 195 12.55 7.35 9.39
CA VAL A 195 11.41 8.29 9.30
C VAL A 195 11.52 9.30 8.16
N GLU A 196 12.70 9.48 7.60
CA GLU A 196 12.95 10.40 6.48
C GLU A 196 12.77 9.69 5.14
N ALA A 197 12.10 10.36 4.18
CA ALA A 197 12.03 9.88 2.81
C ALA A 197 13.40 10.09 2.11
N PRO A 198 14.06 9.01 1.62
CA PRO A 198 15.34 9.14 0.93
C PRO A 198 15.27 10.08 -0.27
N ARG A 199 16.34 10.81 -0.55
CA ARG A 199 16.38 11.78 -1.67
C ARG A 199 16.11 11.12 -3.02
N SER A 200 16.60 9.89 -3.24
CA SER A 200 16.34 9.11 -4.45
C SER A 200 14.85 8.78 -4.60
N HIS A 201 14.19 8.33 -3.53
CA HIS A 201 12.76 8.03 -3.55
C HIS A 201 11.95 9.30 -3.85
N ARG A 202 12.35 10.44 -3.26
CA ARG A 202 11.72 11.74 -3.52
C ARG A 202 11.85 12.19 -4.97
N ALA A 203 13.03 12.02 -5.56
CA ALA A 203 13.23 12.34 -6.97
C ALA A 203 12.36 11.44 -7.86
N PHE A 204 12.44 10.12 -7.66
CA PHE A 204 11.72 9.15 -8.46
C PHE A 204 10.19 9.25 -8.32
N ALA A 205 9.68 9.53 -7.11
CA ALA A 205 8.25 9.77 -6.90
C ALA A 205 7.73 10.98 -7.69
N ARG A 206 8.53 12.04 -7.78
CA ARG A 206 8.17 13.22 -8.59
C ARG A 206 8.22 12.91 -10.08
N GLU A 207 9.15 12.07 -10.53
CA GLU A 207 9.17 11.58 -11.93
C GLU A 207 7.94 10.73 -12.26
N LEU A 208 7.48 9.88 -11.33
CA LEU A 208 6.23 9.13 -11.49
C LEU A 208 5.02 10.05 -11.61
N VAL A 209 4.94 11.10 -10.79
CA VAL A 209 3.89 12.14 -10.92
C VAL A 209 4.00 12.87 -12.26
N ASP A 210 5.21 13.25 -12.67
CA ASP A 210 5.46 13.94 -13.93
C ASP A 210 5.12 13.08 -15.16
N ALA A 211 5.27 11.75 -15.05
CA ALA A 211 4.86 10.80 -16.06
C ALA A 211 3.33 10.59 -16.11
N GLY A 212 2.61 10.89 -15.03
CA GLY A 212 1.14 10.84 -15.02
C GLY A 212 0.49 10.20 -13.79
N ALA A 213 1.25 9.80 -12.76
CA ALA A 213 0.65 9.27 -11.54
C ALA A 213 -0.18 10.35 -10.82
N ASP A 214 -1.43 10.03 -10.50
CA ASP A 214 -2.29 10.91 -9.69
C ASP A 214 -2.02 10.73 -8.19
N VAL A 215 -1.55 9.54 -7.78
CA VAL A 215 -1.14 9.20 -6.41
C VAL A 215 0.08 8.30 -6.46
N VAL A 216 1.12 8.62 -5.66
CA VAL A 216 2.21 7.69 -5.39
C VAL A 216 2.03 7.14 -3.97
N PHE A 217 1.89 5.82 -3.87
CA PHE A 217 1.56 5.10 -2.65
C PHE A 217 2.73 4.21 -2.22
N GLY A 218 3.61 4.77 -1.38
CA GLY A 218 4.83 4.11 -0.91
C GLY A 218 4.62 3.29 0.35
N HIS A 219 5.32 2.17 0.44
CA HIS A 219 5.29 1.21 1.56
C HIS A 219 6.62 0.44 1.62
N SER A 220 6.78 -0.54 2.54
CA SER A 220 8.05 -1.24 2.93
C SER A 220 8.75 -0.78 4.23
N PRO A 221 8.80 0.53 4.59
CA PRO A 221 9.53 0.93 5.79
C PRO A 221 8.95 0.42 7.11
N HIS A 222 7.75 -0.18 7.13
CA HIS A 222 6.94 -0.54 8.30
C HIS A 222 6.58 0.61 9.25
N ILE A 223 7.06 1.81 8.95
CA ILE A 223 6.72 3.06 9.64
C ILE A 223 6.21 4.09 8.65
N VAL A 224 5.41 5.03 9.15
CA VAL A 224 4.90 6.12 8.33
C VAL A 224 6.00 7.09 7.96
N ARG A 225 6.09 7.49 6.69
CA ARG A 225 6.89 8.64 6.25
C ARG A 225 5.94 9.78 5.87
N GLY A 226 6.47 10.99 5.82
CA GLY A 226 5.66 12.18 5.52
C GLY A 226 4.95 12.08 4.16
N VAL A 227 3.89 12.85 4.00
CA VAL A 227 3.22 13.08 2.71
C VAL A 227 3.78 14.35 2.09
N GLU A 228 4.07 14.28 0.79
CA GLU A 228 4.34 15.44 -0.06
C GLU A 228 3.16 15.68 -0.99
N VAL A 229 2.75 16.94 -1.17
CA VAL A 229 1.91 17.36 -2.29
C VAL A 229 2.81 17.98 -3.36
N TYR A 230 2.96 17.29 -4.48
CA TYR A 230 3.77 17.72 -5.62
C TYR A 230 2.88 17.86 -6.85
N ARG A 231 2.83 19.06 -7.44
CA ARG A 231 1.95 19.37 -8.59
C ARG A 231 0.51 18.90 -8.39
N ASP A 232 -0.03 19.23 -7.22
CA ASP A 232 -1.40 18.87 -6.81
C ASP A 232 -1.65 17.36 -6.72
N ARG A 233 -0.59 16.55 -6.61
CA ARG A 233 -0.67 15.09 -6.42
C ARG A 233 -0.05 14.66 -5.08
N PRO A 234 -0.74 13.84 -4.28
CA PRO A 234 -0.19 13.32 -3.04
C PRO A 234 0.81 12.19 -3.30
N ILE A 235 1.95 12.27 -2.61
CA ILE A 235 2.99 11.26 -2.55
C ILE A 235 3.12 10.81 -1.10
N LEU A 236 2.71 9.57 -0.81
CA LEU A 236 2.87 8.92 0.49
C LEU A 236 4.21 8.17 0.44
N TYR A 237 5.24 8.61 1.16
CA TYR A 237 6.56 7.96 1.05
C TYR A 237 6.71 6.63 1.80
N GLY A 238 5.77 6.34 2.70
CA GLY A 238 5.73 5.13 3.52
C GLY A 238 4.44 5.14 4.32
N ALA A 239 3.56 4.17 4.07
CA ALA A 239 2.26 4.07 4.72
C ALA A 239 2.29 3.31 6.06
N GLY A 240 3.44 2.72 6.44
CA GLY A 240 3.63 1.96 7.67
C GLY A 240 2.78 0.69 7.77
N ASP A 241 2.88 -0.04 8.88
CA ASP A 241 2.06 -1.24 9.08
C ASP A 241 0.62 -0.86 9.44
N PHE A 242 -0.35 -1.48 8.77
CA PHE A 242 -1.75 -1.36 9.15
C PHE A 242 -2.23 -2.55 9.99
N VAL A 243 -1.79 -3.76 9.64
CA VAL A 243 -1.99 -4.99 10.42
C VAL A 243 -0.72 -5.82 10.31
N ASP A 244 -0.11 -6.15 11.45
CA ASP A 244 1.08 -7.00 11.53
C ASP A 244 1.19 -7.67 12.92
N ASP A 245 2.08 -8.64 13.06
CA ASP A 245 2.52 -9.28 14.31
C ASP A 245 3.96 -8.93 14.73
N TYR A 246 4.58 -7.93 14.07
CA TYR A 246 5.93 -7.50 14.40
C TYR A 246 6.08 -7.09 15.86
N ALA A 247 7.26 -7.39 16.42
CA ALA A 247 7.63 -6.85 17.72
C ALA A 247 7.71 -5.33 17.60
N VAL A 248 7.02 -4.63 18.50
CA VAL A 248 6.99 -3.17 18.50
C VAL A 248 8.36 -2.62 18.85
N ASP A 249 8.96 -1.91 17.90
CA ASP A 249 10.18 -1.15 18.19
C ASP A 249 9.83 0.07 19.07
N PRO A 250 10.48 0.25 20.23
CA PRO A 250 10.12 1.31 21.19
C PRO A 250 10.40 2.72 20.67
N VAL A 251 11.24 2.88 19.64
CA VAL A 251 11.63 4.16 19.05
C VAL A 251 10.87 4.38 17.75
N GLU A 252 10.96 3.42 16.82
CA GLU A 252 10.38 3.55 15.48
C GLU A 252 8.86 3.44 15.49
N ARG A 253 8.31 2.65 16.43
CA ARG A 253 6.87 2.48 16.64
C ARG A 253 6.12 2.07 15.36
N ASN A 254 6.53 0.95 14.75
CA ASN A 254 5.83 0.32 13.62
C ASN A 254 4.39 -0.09 13.93
N ASP A 255 4.00 -0.14 15.20
CA ASP A 255 2.60 -0.32 15.59
C ASP A 255 1.72 0.90 15.30
N ARG A 256 2.27 2.03 14.84
CA ARG A 256 1.54 3.29 14.61
C ARG A 256 1.49 3.64 13.13
N SER A 257 0.27 3.89 12.64
CA SER A 257 0.02 4.23 11.24
C SER A 257 -1.16 5.18 11.08
N PHE A 258 -1.70 5.28 9.87
CA PHE A 258 -2.94 5.97 9.54
C PHE A 258 -3.78 5.13 8.58
N LEU A 259 -5.10 5.31 8.65
CA LEU A 259 -5.98 5.10 7.51
C LEU A 259 -6.00 6.41 6.71
N PHE A 260 -5.55 6.35 5.46
CA PHE A 260 -5.44 7.51 4.57
C PHE A 260 -6.68 7.57 3.66
N MET A 261 -7.58 8.52 3.91
CA MET A 261 -8.80 8.71 3.13
C MET A 261 -8.62 9.83 2.11
N LEU A 262 -8.47 9.47 0.84
CA LEU A 262 -8.36 10.41 -0.26
C LEU A 262 -9.73 10.77 -0.81
N ARG A 263 -10.09 12.04 -0.75
CA ARG A 263 -11.24 12.58 -1.46
C ARG A 263 -10.83 12.98 -2.87
N THR A 264 -11.69 12.63 -3.82
CA THR A 264 -11.57 13.02 -5.23
C THR A 264 -12.87 13.63 -5.74
N GLU A 265 -12.73 14.61 -6.63
CA GLU A 265 -13.81 15.21 -7.41
C GLU A 265 -13.52 14.97 -8.89
N ALA A 266 -14.41 14.25 -9.59
CA ALA A 266 -14.19 13.81 -10.97
C ALA A 266 -12.79 13.18 -11.19
N ALA A 267 -12.40 12.25 -10.31
CA ALA A 267 -11.09 11.59 -10.28
C ALA A 267 -9.87 12.48 -9.97
N ILE A 268 -10.05 13.77 -9.66
CA ILE A 268 -8.96 14.65 -9.25
C ILE A 268 -8.83 14.63 -7.72
N PRO A 269 -7.65 14.29 -7.15
CA PRO A 269 -7.35 14.40 -5.72
C PRO A 269 -7.58 15.82 -5.19
N THR A 270 -8.39 15.98 -4.12
CA THR A 270 -8.70 17.31 -3.55
C THR A 270 -8.28 17.45 -2.09
N GLU A 271 -8.44 16.40 -1.29
CA GLU A 271 -8.15 16.38 0.15
C GLU A 271 -7.71 14.99 0.58
N LEU A 272 -6.68 14.90 1.41
CA LEU A 272 -6.26 13.66 2.07
C LEU A 272 -6.47 13.79 3.57
N ARG A 273 -7.32 12.92 4.14
CA ARG A 273 -7.51 12.80 5.60
C ARG A 273 -6.74 11.61 6.13
N LEU A 274 -6.03 11.78 7.23
CA LEU A 274 -5.22 10.73 7.84
C LEU A 274 -5.76 10.46 9.24
N HIS A 275 -6.45 9.34 9.41
CA HIS A 275 -7.00 8.90 10.69
C HIS A 275 -5.94 8.07 11.43
N PRO A 276 -5.41 8.55 12.57
CA PRO A 276 -4.36 7.84 13.29
C PRO A 276 -4.80 6.45 13.74
N THR A 277 -3.95 5.44 13.55
CA THR A 277 -4.20 4.06 13.96
C THR A 277 -3.05 3.50 14.79
N GLU A 278 -3.38 2.48 15.60
CA GLU A 278 -2.42 1.66 16.32
C GLU A 278 -2.77 0.17 16.14
N ILE A 279 -1.76 -0.68 16.00
CA ILE A 279 -1.90 -2.12 16.03
C ILE A 279 -1.97 -2.58 17.48
N VAL A 280 -3.12 -3.11 17.90
CA VAL A 280 -3.33 -3.60 19.26
C VAL A 280 -3.98 -4.97 19.21
N HIS A 281 -3.33 -5.98 19.79
CA HIS A 281 -3.78 -7.38 19.77
C HIS A 281 -4.03 -7.91 18.35
N PHE A 282 -3.12 -7.59 17.41
CA PHE A 282 -3.20 -7.96 15.99
C PHE A 282 -4.40 -7.33 15.25
N GLN A 283 -4.93 -6.21 15.76
CA GLN A 283 -6.01 -5.46 15.13
C GLN A 283 -5.55 -4.05 14.80
N ALA A 284 -5.92 -3.55 13.63
CA ALA A 284 -5.92 -2.12 13.33
C ALA A 284 -7.00 -1.44 14.18
N ARG A 285 -6.59 -0.52 15.06
CA ARG A 285 -7.51 0.26 15.89
C ARG A 285 -7.29 1.75 15.68
N HIS A 286 -8.35 2.55 15.83
CA HIS A 286 -8.19 3.99 15.96
C HIS A 286 -7.28 4.32 17.15
N ALA A 287 -6.32 5.21 16.93
CA ALA A 287 -5.48 5.66 18.03
C ALA A 287 -6.32 6.42 19.06
N GLY A 288 -6.25 5.99 20.32
CA GLY A 288 -6.97 6.62 21.42
C GLY A 288 -6.17 7.78 22.00
N ARG A 289 -5.56 7.54 23.16
CA ARG A 289 -4.77 8.54 23.90
C ARG A 289 -3.52 9.02 23.15
N HIS A 290 -2.99 8.24 22.21
CA HIS A 290 -1.78 8.59 21.44
C HIS A 290 -2.09 9.32 20.12
N ALA A 291 -3.36 9.58 19.80
CA ALA A 291 -3.73 10.20 18.53
C ALA A 291 -3.00 11.53 18.26
N SER A 292 -2.92 12.41 19.26
CA SER A 292 -2.21 13.70 19.15
C SER A 292 -0.72 13.50 18.88
N GLU A 293 -0.07 12.59 19.60
CA GLU A 293 1.36 12.29 19.44
C GLU A 293 1.67 11.76 18.03
N ILE A 294 0.84 10.84 17.53
CA ILE A 294 0.95 10.27 16.19
C ILE A 294 0.73 11.35 15.13
N ALA A 295 -0.29 12.19 15.31
CA ALA A 295 -0.61 13.30 14.42
C ALA A 295 0.49 14.38 14.40
N ASP A 296 1.08 14.71 15.55
CA ASP A 296 2.16 15.68 15.66
C ASP A 296 3.41 15.17 14.92
N ALA A 297 3.77 13.90 15.11
CA ALA A 297 4.88 13.27 14.41
C ALA A 297 4.69 13.32 12.88
N MET A 298 3.49 12.98 12.39
CA MET A 298 3.18 13.03 10.97
C MET A 298 3.16 14.46 10.42
N THR A 299 2.67 15.42 11.21
CA THR A 299 2.69 16.85 10.85
C THR A 299 4.13 17.32 10.63
N GLN A 300 5.07 16.96 11.51
CA GLN A 300 6.48 17.32 11.33
C GLN A 300 7.10 16.65 10.10
N ARG A 301 6.77 15.37 9.84
CA ARG A 301 7.24 14.63 8.66
C ARG A 301 6.72 15.25 7.36
N CYS A 302 5.46 15.66 7.31
CA CYS A 302 4.88 16.38 6.16
C CYS A 302 5.51 17.77 5.99
N LEU A 303 5.73 18.50 7.08
CA LEU A 303 6.32 19.84 7.06
C LEU A 303 7.75 19.81 6.50
N ALA A 304 8.54 18.78 6.83
CA ALA A 304 9.88 18.57 6.27
C ALA A 304 9.88 18.37 4.73
N LEU A 305 8.73 17.97 4.17
CA LEU A 305 8.51 17.83 2.73
C LEU A 305 7.80 19.06 2.12
N GLY A 306 7.57 20.12 2.89
CA GLY A 306 6.89 21.33 2.45
C GLY A 306 5.36 21.23 2.42
N THR A 307 4.78 20.18 3.01
CA THR A 307 3.32 19.95 3.03
C THR A 307 2.74 20.27 4.39
N ARG A 308 1.65 21.05 4.40
CA ARG A 308 0.93 21.40 5.62
C ARG A 308 -0.18 20.38 5.90
N ALA A 309 -0.08 19.69 7.02
CA ALA A 309 -1.16 18.91 7.61
C ALA A 309 -1.77 19.67 8.78
N VAL A 310 -3.10 19.69 8.89
CA VAL A 310 -3.83 20.39 9.95
C VAL A 310 -4.73 19.40 10.68
N TRP A 311 -4.68 19.39 12.00
CA TRP A 311 -5.57 18.55 12.81
C TRP A 311 -7.00 19.07 12.78
N ASP A 312 -7.95 18.16 12.56
CA ASP A 312 -9.39 18.36 12.66
C ASP A 312 -9.89 17.68 13.94
N ASP A 313 -10.39 18.47 14.90
CA ASP A 313 -10.84 17.98 16.19
C ASP A 313 -12.17 17.20 16.11
N ASP A 314 -13.05 17.54 15.17
CA ASP A 314 -14.36 16.93 15.03
C ASP A 314 -14.23 15.51 14.47
N GLU A 315 -13.38 15.35 13.46
CA GLU A 315 -13.14 14.07 12.78
C GLU A 315 -11.95 13.29 13.36
N ARG A 316 -11.22 13.92 14.29
CA ARG A 316 -10.01 13.39 14.96
C ARG A 316 -8.99 12.83 13.97
N CYS A 317 -8.70 13.62 12.93
CA CYS A 317 -7.77 13.24 11.87
C CYS A 317 -6.91 14.43 11.42
N LEU A 318 -5.78 14.16 10.79
CA LEU A 318 -5.06 15.18 10.03
C LEU A 318 -5.71 15.39 8.67
N VAL A 319 -5.71 16.61 8.19
CA VAL A 319 -6.21 17.01 6.88
C VAL A 319 -5.08 17.68 6.10
N ILE A 320 -4.82 17.18 4.91
CA ILE A 320 -3.93 17.77 3.91
C ILE A 320 -4.81 18.22 2.73
N ARG A 321 -4.84 19.52 2.47
CA ARG A 321 -5.48 20.10 1.27
C ARG A 321 -4.54 19.89 0.09
N ILE A 322 -5.02 19.22 -0.95
CA ILE A 322 -4.23 18.94 -2.15
C ILE A 322 -4.43 20.06 -3.16
N LEU A 323 -5.69 20.43 -3.41
CA LEU A 323 -6.03 21.63 -4.16
C LEU A 323 -6.31 22.80 -3.20
N PRO A 324 -5.94 24.03 -3.57
CA PRO A 324 -6.42 25.20 -2.86
C PRO A 324 -7.94 25.28 -3.00
N ASP A 325 -8.63 25.73 -1.93
CA ASP A 325 -10.07 26.00 -2.00
C ASP A 325 -10.33 26.92 -3.20
N SER A 326 -11.27 26.54 -4.07
CA SER A 326 -11.63 27.33 -5.24
C SER A 326 -12.08 28.71 -4.75
N VAL A 327 -11.34 29.77 -5.11
CA VAL A 327 -11.70 31.17 -4.85
C VAL A 327 -12.78 31.60 -5.85
#